data_AF-A0A2T4RYE5-F1
#
_entry.id   AF-A0A2T4RYE5-F1
#
_cell.length_a   1.000
_cell.length_b   1.000
_cell.length_c   1.000
_cell.angle_alpha   90.00
_cell.angle_beta   90.00
_cell.angle_gamma   90.00
#
_symmetry.space_group_name_H-M   'P 1'
#
loop_
_entity.id
_entity.type
_entity.pdbx_description
1 polymer ?
#
loop_
_entity_poly.entity_id
_entity_poly.type
_entity_poly.pdbx_seq_one_letter_code
_entity_poly.pdbx_strand_id
1 'polypeptide(L)'
;KGSNLTYQQKDKIEKMKLPGVALYPETERFYPNGNFASLLIGMAQKNPDNGELKGAMGVEKIFDSYLSGKRGMLSYVHDIWGYIAPNSKQEVAPQRGDDVHLTIDSNIQGFVEEALNKLDDRFAPKDAFAVVMDAHT
;
A
#
# COMPACT_ATOMS: atom_id res chain seq x y z
N LYS A 1 10.68 11.00 -14.78
CA LYS A 1 9.45 10.85 -13.96
C LYS A 1 9.80 11.23 -12.53
N GLY A 2 9.14 12.22 -11.94
CA GLY A 2 9.27 12.54 -10.51
C GLY A 2 8.11 11.90 -9.74
N SER A 3 8.38 11.29 -8.61
CA SER A 3 7.38 10.69 -7.71
C SER A 3 7.52 11.27 -6.30
N ASN A 4 6.57 10.99 -5.41
CA ASN A 4 6.55 11.43 -4.00
C ASN A 4 6.39 12.95 -3.80
N LEU A 5 5.42 13.55 -4.51
CA LEU A 5 5.00 14.92 -4.27
C LEU A 5 4.02 14.98 -3.10
N THR A 6 4.29 15.83 -2.12
CA THR A 6 3.29 16.19 -1.11
C THR A 6 2.13 16.96 -1.75
N TYR A 7 0.97 16.99 -1.08
CA TYR A 7 -0.19 17.77 -1.54
C TYR A 7 0.16 19.25 -1.76
N GLN A 8 0.98 19.84 -0.89
CA GLN A 8 1.41 21.24 -1.02
C GLN A 8 2.32 21.48 -2.24
N GLN A 9 3.20 20.52 -2.57
CA GLN A 9 4.04 20.60 -3.76
C GLN A 9 3.20 20.43 -5.03
N LYS A 10 2.26 19.49 -5.03
CA LYS A 10 1.28 19.29 -6.11
C LYS A 10 0.51 20.57 -6.42
N ASP A 11 -0.08 21.20 -5.40
CA ASP A 11 -0.87 22.43 -5.54
C ASP A 11 -0.06 23.60 -6.13
N LYS A 12 1.21 23.76 -5.71
CA LYS A 12 2.10 24.76 -6.30
C LYS A 12 2.36 24.52 -7.79
N ILE A 13 2.60 23.27 -8.19
CA ILE A 13 2.87 22.91 -9.60
C ILE A 13 1.63 23.11 -10.46
N GLU A 14 0.45 22.72 -9.98
CA GLU A 14 -0.82 22.93 -10.70
C GLU A 14 -1.12 24.41 -10.94
N LYS A 15 -0.84 25.26 -9.96
CA LYS A 15 -1.01 26.73 -10.08
C LYS A 15 -0.09 27.38 -11.11
N MET A 16 1.05 26.77 -11.41
CA MET A 16 2.00 27.29 -12.40
C MET A 16 1.54 27.06 -13.86
N LYS A 17 0.53 26.22 -14.10
CA LYS A 17 -0.03 25.95 -15.44
C LYS A 17 1.04 25.66 -16.50
N LEU A 18 2.04 24.86 -16.14
CA LEU A 18 3.17 24.56 -17.01
C LEU A 18 2.72 23.70 -18.20
N PRO A 19 2.97 24.12 -19.45
CA PRO A 19 2.64 23.32 -20.62
C PRO A 19 3.48 22.03 -20.62
N GLY A 20 2.83 20.89 -20.89
CA GLY A 20 3.48 19.58 -20.96
C GLY A 20 3.70 18.87 -19.61
N VAL A 21 3.22 19.43 -18.48
CA VAL A 21 3.28 18.77 -17.17
C VAL A 21 1.91 18.20 -16.80
N ALA A 22 1.86 16.89 -16.55
CA ALA A 22 0.68 16.20 -16.04
C ALA A 22 1.01 15.54 -14.70
N LEU A 23 0.07 15.61 -13.75
CA LEU A 23 0.17 14.97 -12.44
C LEU A 23 -0.84 13.83 -12.39
N TYR A 24 -0.40 12.68 -11.88
CA TYR A 24 -1.23 11.51 -11.69
C TYR A 24 -1.25 11.14 -10.20
N PRO A 25 -2.43 10.90 -9.61
CA PRO A 25 -2.50 10.40 -8.25
C PRO A 25 -1.91 8.99 -8.20
N GLU A 26 -1.07 8.74 -7.20
CA GLU A 26 -0.53 7.43 -6.90
C GLU A 26 -0.88 7.08 -5.45
N THR A 27 -1.14 5.80 -5.20
CA THR A 27 -1.40 5.29 -3.86
C THR A 27 -0.11 4.74 -3.26
N GLU A 28 0.08 4.94 -1.96
CA GLU A 28 1.20 4.39 -1.19
C GLU A 28 0.65 3.79 0.12
N ARG A 29 1.25 2.69 0.57
CA ARG A 29 0.90 2.06 1.85
C ARG A 29 1.61 2.77 3.00
N PHE A 30 0.86 3.06 4.06
CA PHE A 30 1.38 3.63 5.30
C PHE A 30 1.18 2.65 6.46
N TYR A 31 2.26 2.33 7.17
CA TYR A 31 2.25 1.43 8.33
C TYR A 31 2.43 2.24 9.63
N PRO A 32 1.35 2.65 10.32
CA PRO A 32 1.42 3.59 11.44
C PRO A 32 2.21 3.05 12.63
N ASN A 33 2.22 1.73 12.83
CA ASN A 33 2.86 1.08 13.97
C ASN A 33 4.32 0.66 13.68
N GLY A 34 4.86 0.98 12.51
CA GLY A 34 6.25 0.72 12.15
C GLY A 34 6.66 -0.75 12.35
N ASN A 35 7.59 -1.00 13.26
CA ASN A 35 8.16 -2.32 13.51
C ASN A 35 7.19 -3.29 14.21
N PHE A 36 6.20 -2.76 14.94
CA PHE A 36 5.24 -3.55 15.68
C PHE A 36 4.41 -4.42 14.73
N ALA A 37 4.38 -5.73 15.00
CA ALA A 37 3.75 -6.77 14.18
C ALA A 37 4.21 -6.79 12.71
N SER A 38 5.36 -6.19 12.38
CA SER A 38 5.80 -5.96 11.00
C SER A 38 5.96 -7.25 10.18
N LEU A 39 6.43 -8.34 10.78
CA LEU A 39 6.53 -9.63 10.07
C LEU A 39 5.15 -10.24 9.77
N LEU A 40 4.19 -10.07 10.68
CA LEU A 40 2.82 -10.57 10.52
C LEU A 40 2.06 -9.74 9.49
N ILE A 41 2.07 -8.41 9.63
CA ILE A 41 1.44 -7.48 8.68
C ILE A 41 2.10 -7.60 7.31
N GLY A 42 3.43 -7.64 7.30
CA GLY A 42 4.24 -7.67 6.10
C GLY A 42 4.31 -6.31 5.41
N MET A 43 4.54 -6.35 4.10
CA MET A 43 4.70 -5.15 3.27
C MET A 43 4.12 -5.38 1.88
N ALA A 44 3.56 -4.32 1.30
CA ALA A 44 3.27 -4.20 -0.12
C ALA A 44 4.46 -3.56 -0.86
N GLN A 45 4.71 -4.04 -2.07
CA GLN A 45 5.72 -3.50 -2.97
C GLN A 45 5.04 -2.84 -4.16
N LYS A 46 5.56 -1.68 -4.54
CA LYS A 46 5.16 -1.00 -5.77
C LYS A 46 5.95 -1.54 -6.95
N ASN A 47 5.25 -1.98 -7.99
CA ASN A 47 5.86 -2.38 -9.25
C ASN A 47 6.43 -1.12 -9.94
N PRO A 48 7.74 -1.10 -10.27
CA PRO A 48 8.38 0.07 -10.87
C PRO A 48 7.88 0.40 -12.28
N ASP A 49 7.38 -0.60 -13.02
CA ASP A 49 6.98 -0.44 -14.42
C ASP A 49 5.58 0.15 -14.55
N ASN A 50 4.62 -0.37 -13.79
CA ASN A 50 3.19 -0.02 -13.92
C ASN A 50 2.62 0.72 -12.69
N GLY A 51 3.40 0.88 -11.62
CA GLY A 51 3.00 1.57 -10.39
C GLY A 51 2.02 0.81 -9.50
N GLU A 52 1.77 -0.48 -9.75
CA GLU A 52 0.87 -1.31 -8.95
C GLU A 52 1.42 -1.62 -7.57
N LEU A 53 0.61 -1.42 -6.53
CA LEU A 53 0.89 -1.98 -5.21
C LEU A 53 0.47 -3.45 -5.19
N LYS A 54 1.38 -4.32 -4.75
CA LYS A 54 1.12 -5.75 -4.56
C LYS A 54 1.69 -6.21 -3.23
N GLY A 55 0.94 -7.01 -2.49
CA GLY A 55 1.40 -7.64 -1.26
C GLY A 55 2.62 -8.53 -1.47
N ALA A 56 3.73 -8.23 -0.78
CA ALA A 56 4.99 -8.94 -0.90
C ALA A 56 5.25 -9.92 0.26
N MET A 57 4.73 -9.63 1.46
CA MET A 57 4.89 -10.47 2.66
C MET A 57 3.67 -10.38 3.58
N GLY A 58 3.53 -11.33 4.51
CA GLY A 58 2.57 -11.28 5.61
C GLY A 58 1.11 -11.22 5.15
N VAL A 59 0.29 -10.54 5.95
CA VAL A 59 -1.12 -10.25 5.67
C VAL A 59 -1.29 -9.55 4.32
N GLU A 60 -0.43 -8.59 3.97
CA GLU A 60 -0.51 -7.88 2.68
C GLU A 60 -0.47 -8.86 1.50
N LYS A 61 0.42 -9.87 1.53
CA LYS A 61 0.50 -10.89 0.49
C LYS A 61 -0.64 -11.90 0.54
N ILE A 62 -0.99 -12.37 1.74
CA ILE A 62 -2.00 -13.42 1.92
C ILE A 62 -3.38 -12.90 1.46
N PHE A 63 -3.70 -11.66 1.77
CA PHE A 63 -5.00 -11.04 1.46
C PHE A 63 -4.95 -10.05 0.29
N ASP A 64 -3.89 -10.07 -0.53
CA ASP A 64 -3.71 -9.17 -1.68
C ASP A 64 -4.95 -9.16 -2.61
N SER A 65 -5.59 -10.32 -2.80
CA SER A 65 -6.80 -10.45 -3.62
C SER A 65 -8.02 -9.69 -3.08
N TYR A 66 -8.11 -9.51 -1.77
CA TYR A 66 -9.15 -8.70 -1.12
C TYR A 66 -8.73 -7.23 -1.09
N LEU A 67 -7.47 -6.96 -0.78
CA LEU A 67 -6.93 -5.60 -0.57
C LEU A 67 -6.78 -4.80 -1.88
N SER A 68 -6.46 -5.45 -3.00
CA SER A 68 -6.10 -4.79 -4.27
C SER A 68 -7.28 -4.18 -5.02
N GLY A 69 -8.51 -4.63 -4.77
CA GLY A 69 -9.71 -4.15 -5.47
C GLY A 69 -9.65 -4.44 -6.98
N LYS A 70 -10.32 -3.60 -7.78
CA LYS A 70 -10.28 -3.69 -9.25
C LYS A 70 -9.90 -2.36 -9.88
N ARG A 71 -8.94 -2.40 -10.79
CA ARG A 71 -8.51 -1.22 -11.53
C ARG A 71 -9.63 -0.70 -12.43
N GLY A 72 -9.80 0.62 -12.42
CA GLY A 72 -10.54 1.32 -13.44
C GLY A 72 -9.74 1.47 -14.73
N MET A 73 -10.37 2.01 -15.76
CA MET A 73 -9.77 2.26 -17.06
C MET A 73 -10.29 3.59 -17.59
N LEU A 74 -9.40 4.43 -18.10
CA LEU A 74 -9.76 5.67 -18.79
C LEU A 74 -9.04 5.67 -20.15
N SER A 75 -9.80 5.70 -21.24
CA SER A 75 -9.25 5.79 -22.59
C SER A 75 -9.92 6.90 -23.38
N TYR A 76 -9.15 7.60 -24.20
CA TYR A 76 -9.63 8.63 -25.11
C TYR A 76 -8.71 8.72 -26.33
N VAL A 77 -9.25 9.18 -27.45
CA VAL A 77 -8.49 9.40 -28.67
C VAL A 77 -7.99 10.85 -28.67
N HIS A 78 -6.70 11.06 -28.94
CA HIS A 78 -6.12 12.40 -29.09
C HIS A 78 -5.31 12.52 -30.39
N ASP A 79 -5.21 13.74 -30.91
CA ASP A 79 -4.36 14.05 -32.07
C ASP A 79 -2.89 14.29 -31.68
N ILE A 80 -2.02 14.56 -32.67
CA ILE A 80 -0.59 14.81 -32.43
C ILE A 80 -0.31 16.08 -31.60
N TRP A 81 -1.29 16.95 -31.42
CA TRP A 81 -1.21 18.16 -30.60
C TRP A 81 -1.87 17.99 -29.21
N GLY A 82 -2.40 16.79 -28.91
CA GLY A 82 -3.02 16.45 -27.64
C GLY A 82 -4.50 16.86 -27.52
N TYR A 83 -5.15 17.27 -28.61
CA TYR A 83 -6.59 17.54 -28.59
C TYR A 83 -7.37 16.23 -28.50
N ILE A 84 -8.18 16.11 -27.45
CA ILE A 84 -9.03 14.94 -27.22
C ILE A 84 -10.24 15.00 -28.16
N ALA A 85 -10.46 13.94 -28.94
CA ALA A 85 -11.58 13.84 -29.86
C ALA A 85 -12.91 13.84 -29.08
N PRO A 86 -13.91 14.64 -29.50
CA PRO A 86 -15.24 14.65 -28.88
C PRO A 86 -15.83 13.24 -28.83
N ASN A 87 -16.48 12.87 -27.73
CA ASN A 87 -17.14 11.57 -27.51
C ASN A 87 -16.21 10.34 -27.56
N SER A 88 -14.89 10.49 -27.53
CA SER A 88 -13.95 9.35 -27.51
C SER A 88 -13.64 8.80 -26.11
N LYS A 89 -14.13 9.48 -25.06
CA LYS A 89 -13.86 9.12 -23.66
C LYS A 89 -14.64 7.84 -23.28
N GLN A 90 -13.91 6.79 -22.91
CA GLN A 90 -14.46 5.62 -22.24
C GLN A 90 -13.86 5.54 -20.84
N GLU A 91 -14.71 5.29 -19.85
CA GLU A 91 -14.31 5.26 -18.44
C GLU A 91 -14.97 4.07 -17.72
N VAL A 92 -14.14 3.26 -17.06
CA VAL A 92 -14.55 2.22 -16.13
C VAL A 92 -14.06 2.67 -14.76
N ALA A 93 -14.99 2.87 -13.83
CA ALA A 93 -14.65 3.29 -12.48
C ALA A 93 -13.87 2.18 -11.73
N PRO A 94 -12.83 2.54 -10.96
CA PRO A 94 -12.14 1.57 -10.09
C PRO A 94 -13.07 1.10 -8.96
N GLN A 95 -12.85 -0.12 -8.49
CA GLN A 95 -13.50 -0.67 -7.29
C GLN A 95 -12.48 -0.74 -6.17
N ARG A 96 -12.82 -0.18 -5.01
CA ARG A 96 -12.00 -0.24 -3.80
C ARG A 96 -11.89 -1.70 -3.35
N GLY A 97 -10.71 -2.08 -2.84
CA GLY A 97 -10.54 -3.35 -2.12
C GLY A 97 -11.29 -3.38 -0.79
N ASP A 98 -11.36 -4.58 -0.23
CA ASP A 98 -11.99 -4.85 1.06
C ASP A 98 -11.05 -4.47 2.21
N ASP A 99 -11.66 -4.31 3.39
CA ASP A 99 -10.93 -4.12 4.64
C ASP A 99 -10.64 -5.48 5.29
N VAL A 100 -9.40 -5.67 5.74
CA VAL A 100 -8.98 -6.88 6.46
C VAL A 100 -8.85 -6.55 7.94
N HIS A 101 -9.70 -7.18 8.75
CA HIS A 101 -9.63 -7.10 10.21
C HIS A 101 -8.89 -8.32 10.76
N LEU A 102 -7.79 -8.06 11.48
CA LEU A 102 -6.98 -9.11 12.08
C LEU A 102 -7.53 -9.53 13.44
N THR A 103 -7.22 -10.76 13.82
CA THR A 103 -7.56 -11.33 15.13
C THR A 103 -6.56 -10.97 16.23
N ILE A 104 -5.42 -10.36 15.87
CA ILE A 104 -4.38 -10.01 16.85
C ILE A 104 -4.87 -8.92 17.80
N ASP A 105 -4.63 -9.11 19.09
CA ASP A 105 -4.78 -8.06 20.10
C ASP A 105 -3.45 -7.30 20.24
N SER A 106 -3.50 -5.98 20.17
CA SER A 106 -2.30 -5.15 20.20
C SER A 106 -1.55 -5.23 21.53
N ASN A 107 -2.24 -5.43 22.65
CA ASN A 107 -1.60 -5.56 23.96
C ASN A 107 -0.89 -6.90 24.06
N ILE A 108 -1.57 -7.99 23.68
CA ILE A 108 -0.98 -9.35 23.69
C ILE A 108 0.24 -9.39 22.77
N GLN A 109 0.12 -8.86 21.55
CA GLN A 109 1.25 -8.78 20.61
C GLN A 109 2.42 -8.00 21.20
N GLY A 110 2.15 -6.88 21.90
CA GLY A 110 3.17 -6.10 22.57
C GLY A 110 3.93 -6.89 23.65
N PHE A 111 3.20 -7.63 24.50
CA PHE A 111 3.83 -8.49 25.50
C PHE A 111 4.69 -9.60 24.89
N VAL A 112 4.23 -10.20 23.79
CA VAL A 112 4.97 -11.26 23.08
C VAL A 112 6.25 -10.70 22.47
N GLU A 113 6.18 -9.56 21.78
CA GLU A 113 7.36 -8.91 21.20
C GLU A 113 8.36 -8.49 22.27
N GLU A 114 7.90 -7.93 23.39
CA GLU A 114 8.77 -7.59 24.52
C GLU A 114 9.47 -8.82 25.10
N ALA A 115 8.75 -9.94 25.25
CA ALA A 115 9.31 -11.19 25.75
C ALA A 115 10.35 -11.79 24.78
N LEU A 116 10.09 -11.73 23.46
CA LEU A 116 11.02 -12.17 22.43
C LEU A 116 12.27 -11.29 22.37
N ASN A 117 12.12 -9.96 22.47
CA ASN A 117 13.27 -9.05 22.52
C ASN A 117 14.17 -9.34 23.74
N LYS A 118 13.57 -9.55 24.91
CA LYS A 118 14.30 -9.96 26.13
C LYS A 118 14.97 -11.34 26.01
N LEU A 119 14.45 -12.22 25.16
CA LEU A 119 15.03 -13.52 24.88
C LEU A 119 16.24 -13.36 23.95
N ASP A 120 16.11 -12.54 22.91
CA ASP A 120 17.18 -12.22 21.98
C ASP A 120 18.38 -11.56 22.69
N ASP A 121 18.11 -10.55 23.51
CA ASP A 121 19.14 -9.84 24.29
C ASP A 121 19.96 -10.75 25.21
N ARG A 122 19.34 -11.82 25.74
CA ARG A 122 19.96 -12.70 26.74
C ARG A 122 20.67 -13.90 26.13
N PHE A 123 20.15 -14.43 25.04
CA PHE A 123 20.57 -15.73 24.53
C PHE A 123 21.06 -15.70 23.08
N ALA A 124 20.82 -14.60 22.35
CA ALA A 124 21.17 -14.45 20.93
C ALA A 124 20.87 -15.72 20.11
N PRO A 125 19.61 -16.22 20.17
CA PRO A 125 19.24 -17.41 19.43
C PRO A 125 19.40 -17.15 17.92
N LYS A 126 19.56 -18.22 17.16
CA LYS A 126 19.56 -18.11 15.70
C LYS A 126 18.20 -17.66 15.16
N ASP A 127 17.12 -18.19 15.74
CA ASP A 127 15.74 -17.95 15.34
C ASP A 127 14.83 -18.05 16.58
N ALA A 128 13.75 -17.24 16.65
CA ALA A 128 12.73 -17.33 17.69
C ALA A 128 11.34 -17.02 17.12
N PHE A 129 10.32 -17.74 17.59
CA PHE A 129 8.93 -17.50 17.23
C PHE A 129 8.03 -17.77 18.43
N ALA A 130 6.90 -17.06 18.50
CA ALA A 130 5.86 -17.27 19.49
C ALA A 130 4.50 -17.18 18.80
N VAL A 131 3.57 -18.03 19.23
CA VAL A 131 2.20 -18.06 18.73
C VAL A 131 1.27 -18.03 19.93
N VAL A 132 0.31 -17.11 19.92
CA VAL A 132 -0.75 -17.01 20.91
C VAL A 132 -2.07 -17.28 20.20
N MET A 133 -2.87 -18.17 20.77
CA MET A 133 -4.18 -18.56 20.24
C MET A 133 -5.20 -18.47 21.37
N ASP A 134 -6.42 -18.04 21.04
CA ASP A 134 -7.55 -18.25 21.93
C ASP A 134 -7.95 -19.74 21.86
N ALA A 135 -8.21 -20.36 22.99
CA ALA A 135 -8.59 -21.77 23.06
C ALA A 135 -10.07 -22.00 22.68
N HIS A 136 -10.89 -20.95 22.69
CA HIS A 136 -12.33 -21.04 22.47
C HIS A 136 -12.76 -20.75 21.02
N THR A 137 -11.89 -20.13 20.22
CA THR A 137 -12.14 -19.75 18.82
C THR A 137 -10.98 -20.17 17.94
#